data_AF-A0A1M4PT60-F1
#
_entry.id   AF-A0A1M4PT60-F1
#
_cell.length_a   1.000
_cell.length_b   1.000
_cell.length_c   1.000
_cell.angle_alpha   90.00
_cell.angle_beta   90.00
_cell.angle_gamma   90.00
#
_symmetry.space_group_name_H-M   'P 1'
#
loop_
_entity.id
_entity.type
_entity.pdbx_description
1 polymer ?
#
loop_
_entity_poly.entity_id
_entity_poly.type
_entity_poly.pdbx_seq_one_letter_code
_entity_poly.pdbx_strand_id
1 'polypeptide(L)'
;MEKTKELIVLPLLKDVGEVIIEYFKYGRPICDLEYIFVTYIAPIKIISSSEMTAIVRRNANNAGIDCSIYGKGGPHTLRSTLATHLFENNISLPVISEILGHKDTRTTEVYLKLDIPHLRKCSLDVPLFNWNKTDRKVF
;
A
#
# COMPACT_ATOMS: atom_id res chain seq x y z
N MET A 1 -8.22 -14.54 6.19
CA MET A 1 -8.55 -13.11 6.38
C MET A 1 -9.23 -12.63 5.12
N GLU A 2 -10.55 -12.81 5.03
CA GLU A 2 -11.34 -12.30 3.91
C GLU A 2 -11.55 -10.80 4.11
N LYS A 3 -10.70 -9.98 3.49
CA LYS A 3 -10.98 -8.57 3.31
C LYS A 3 -11.79 -8.42 2.01
N THR A 4 -13.12 -8.30 2.21
CA THR A 4 -14.18 -7.80 1.31
C THR A 4 -14.64 -8.64 0.12
N LYS A 5 -15.98 -8.83 0.04
CA LYS A 5 -16.75 -9.50 -1.03
C LYS A 5 -17.11 -8.57 -2.22
N GLU A 6 -16.57 -7.36 -2.26
CA GLU A 6 -16.84 -6.39 -3.34
C GLU A 6 -15.67 -6.36 -4.32
N LEU A 7 -15.99 -6.57 -5.60
CA LEU A 7 -15.02 -6.58 -6.69
C LEU A 7 -14.57 -5.14 -6.97
N ILE A 8 -13.26 -4.94 -6.96
CA ILE A 8 -12.65 -3.67 -7.37
C ILE A 8 -12.08 -3.87 -8.77
N VAL A 9 -12.46 -3.02 -9.71
CA VAL A 9 -11.95 -3.01 -11.07
C VAL A 9 -10.99 -1.85 -11.20
N LEU A 10 -9.70 -2.15 -11.36
CA LEU A 10 -8.66 -1.16 -11.59
C LEU A 10 -8.14 -1.25 -13.02
N PRO A 11 -7.73 -0.13 -13.63
CA PRO A 11 -7.10 -0.16 -14.95
C PRO A 11 -5.78 -0.95 -14.87
N LEU A 12 -5.64 -1.94 -15.75
CA LEU A 12 -4.37 -2.62 -15.95
C LEU A 12 -3.50 -1.77 -16.87
N LEU A 13 -2.30 -1.41 -16.41
CA LEU A 13 -1.34 -0.71 -17.25
C LEU A 13 -0.88 -1.61 -18.40
N LYS A 14 -0.65 -1.01 -19.57
CA LYS A 14 -0.31 -1.74 -20.81
C LYS A 14 0.95 -2.59 -20.66
N ASP A 15 1.99 -2.03 -20.07
CA ASP A 15 3.27 -2.69 -19.78
C ASP A 15 3.11 -3.88 -18.83
N VAL A 16 2.29 -3.74 -17.78
CA VAL A 16 1.97 -4.83 -16.86
C VAL A 16 1.22 -5.95 -17.59
N GLY A 17 0.26 -5.60 -18.46
CA GLY A 17 -0.45 -6.57 -19.28
C GLY A 17 0.47 -7.35 -20.23
N GLU A 18 1.41 -6.66 -20.87
CA GLU A 18 2.44 -7.28 -21.72
C GLU A 18 3.31 -8.27 -20.95
N VAL A 19 3.78 -7.90 -19.76
CA VAL A 19 4.57 -8.79 -18.88
C VAL A 19 3.77 -10.00 -18.41
N ILE A 20 2.47 -9.84 -18.11
CA ILE A 20 1.60 -10.97 -17.76
C ILE A 20 1.47 -11.94 -18.93
N ILE A 21 1.30 -11.43 -20.16
CA ILE A 21 1.24 -12.26 -21.37
C ILE A 21 2.56 -13.02 -21.58
N GLU A 22 3.71 -12.37 -21.42
CA GLU A 22 5.01 -13.02 -21.49
C GLU A 22 5.16 -14.11 -20.44
N TYR A 23 4.72 -13.85 -19.20
CA TYR A 23 4.70 -14.86 -18.15
C TYR A 23 3.83 -16.06 -18.55
N PHE A 24 2.63 -15.85 -19.11
CA PHE A 24 1.80 -16.98 -19.60
C PHE A 24 2.46 -17.76 -20.73
N LYS A 25 3.20 -17.10 -21.62
CA LYS A 25 3.85 -17.74 -22.77
C LYS A 25 5.11 -18.51 -22.39
N TYR A 26 5.89 -17.99 -21.45
CA TYR A 26 7.28 -18.45 -21.25
C TYR A 26 7.61 -18.81 -19.80
N GLY A 27 6.90 -18.25 -18.81
CA GLY A 27 7.25 -18.39 -17.39
C GLY A 27 6.32 -19.27 -16.57
N ARG A 28 5.05 -19.39 -16.97
CA ARG A 28 4.03 -20.14 -16.23
C ARG A 28 4.13 -21.62 -16.60
N PRO A 29 4.30 -22.53 -15.62
CA PRO A 29 4.28 -23.96 -15.91
C PRO A 29 2.89 -24.40 -16.36
N ILE A 30 2.84 -25.48 -17.14
CA ILE A 30 1.58 -26.10 -17.55
C ILE A 30 0.91 -26.73 -16.32
N CYS A 31 -0.27 -26.25 -15.96
CA CYS A 31 -1.07 -26.76 -14.85
C CYS A 31 -2.55 -26.36 -14.98
N ASP A 32 -3.43 -27.10 -14.30
CA ASP A 32 -4.89 -26.92 -14.34
C ASP A 32 -5.41 -25.86 -13.35
N LEU A 33 -4.51 -25.08 -12.72
CA LEU A 33 -4.91 -24.03 -11.79
C LEU A 33 -5.44 -22.80 -12.54
N GLU A 34 -6.53 -22.21 -12.07
CA GLU A 34 -7.12 -20.98 -12.65
C GLU A 34 -6.39 -19.69 -12.23
N TYR A 35 -5.41 -19.78 -11.33
CA TYR A 35 -4.68 -18.63 -10.81
C TYR A 35 -3.60 -18.17 -11.79
N ILE A 36 -3.44 -16.85 -11.94
CA ILE A 36 -2.36 -16.26 -12.76
C ILE A 36 -1.01 -16.74 -12.23
N PHE A 37 -0.69 -16.41 -10.97
CA PHE A 37 0.61 -16.72 -10.37
C PHE A 37 0.62 -18.05 -9.62
N VAL A 38 1.51 -18.94 -10.03
CA VAL A 38 1.71 -20.28 -9.45
C VAL A 38 3.18 -20.55 -9.18
N THR A 39 3.48 -21.51 -8.30
CA THR A 39 4.84 -21.99 -8.09
C THR A 39 5.34 -22.74 -9.32
N TYR A 40 6.62 -22.59 -9.64
CA TYR A 40 7.23 -23.28 -10.77
C TYR A 40 7.68 -24.71 -10.43
N ILE A 41 8.17 -24.91 -9.20
CA ILE A 41 8.69 -26.21 -8.75
C ILE A 41 7.54 -27.04 -8.18
N ALA A 42 7.50 -28.32 -8.56
CA ALA A 42 6.49 -29.27 -8.09
C ALA A 42 6.55 -29.44 -6.55
N PRO A 43 5.40 -29.59 -5.87
CA PRO A 43 4.04 -29.54 -6.44
C PRO A 43 3.65 -28.11 -6.86
N ILE A 44 3.06 -27.98 -8.06
CA ILE A 44 2.59 -26.69 -8.59
C ILE A 44 1.36 -26.28 -7.79
N LYS A 45 1.45 -25.13 -7.12
CA LYS A 45 0.42 -24.59 -6.23
C LYS A 45 0.33 -23.07 -6.37
N ILE A 46 -0.68 -22.49 -5.74
CA ILE A 46 -0.82 -21.03 -5.63
C ILE A 46 0.34 -20.49 -4.80
N ILE A 47 0.89 -19.33 -5.19
CA ILE A 47 1.92 -18.64 -4.40
C ILE A 47 1.30 -18.15 -3.09
N SER A 48 1.89 -18.53 -1.97
CA SER A 48 1.52 -18.07 -0.64
C SER A 48 2.01 -16.64 -0.35
N SER A 49 1.45 -15.99 0.67
CA SER A 49 1.86 -14.63 1.05
C SER A 49 3.33 -14.53 1.49
N SER A 50 3.88 -15.59 2.11
CA SER A 50 5.28 -15.65 2.51
C SER A 50 6.20 -15.81 1.29
N GLU A 51 5.84 -16.66 0.33
CA GLU A 51 6.56 -16.79 -0.94
C GLU A 51 6.54 -15.47 -1.72
N MET A 52 5.40 -14.79 -1.78
CA MET A 52 5.30 -13.47 -2.41
C MET A 52 6.18 -12.43 -1.72
N THR A 53 6.23 -12.44 -0.39
CA THR A 53 7.13 -11.58 0.40
C THR A 53 8.60 -11.87 0.07
N ALA A 54 8.98 -13.14 -0.02
CA ALA A 54 10.33 -13.55 -0.38
C ALA A 54 10.70 -13.10 -1.81
N ILE A 55 9.78 -13.22 -2.78
CA ILE A 55 9.98 -12.78 -4.16
C ILE A 55 10.24 -11.27 -4.22
N VAL A 56 9.41 -10.46 -3.55
CA VAL A 56 9.59 -9.00 -3.52
C VAL A 56 10.92 -8.63 -2.88
N ARG A 57 11.24 -9.22 -1.72
CA ARG A 57 12.49 -8.95 -1.01
C ARG A 57 13.72 -9.34 -1.83
N ARG A 58 13.68 -10.48 -2.53
CA ARG A 58 14.77 -10.91 -3.41
C ARG A 58 15.01 -9.91 -4.53
N ASN A 59 13.95 -9.46 -5.20
CA ASN A 59 14.08 -8.47 -6.28
C ASN A 59 14.57 -7.12 -5.77
N ALA A 60 14.08 -6.66 -4.61
CA ALA A 60 14.56 -5.44 -3.99
C ALA A 60 16.06 -5.50 -3.66
N ASN A 61 16.51 -6.61 -3.05
CA ASN A 61 17.93 -6.84 -2.78
C ASN A 61 18.77 -6.86 -4.07
N ASN A 62 18.29 -7.52 -5.13
CA ASN A 62 18.97 -7.57 -6.43
C ASN A 62 19.06 -6.18 -7.08
N ALA A 63 18.10 -5.29 -6.80
CA ALA A 63 18.10 -3.90 -7.23
C ALA A 63 18.95 -2.98 -6.33
N GLY A 64 19.63 -3.52 -5.30
CA GLY A 64 20.41 -2.73 -4.35
C GLY A 64 19.56 -1.95 -3.34
N ILE A 65 18.26 -2.26 -3.21
CA ILE A 65 17.36 -1.60 -2.27
C ILE A 65 17.46 -2.30 -0.92
N ASP A 66 17.99 -1.59 0.07
CA ASP A 66 18.01 -2.09 1.45
C ASP A 66 16.58 -2.14 2.01
N CYS A 67 16.07 -3.36 2.20
CA CYS A 67 14.75 -3.56 2.78
C CYS A 67 14.73 -3.45 4.32
N SER A 68 15.90 -3.42 4.98
CA SER A 68 15.99 -3.36 6.45
C SER A 68 15.50 -2.03 7.01
N ILE A 69 15.71 -0.94 6.26
CA ILE A 69 15.31 0.43 6.63
C ILE A 69 13.79 0.65 6.60
N TYR A 70 13.03 -0.16 5.85
CA TYR A 70 11.57 -0.04 5.72
C TYR A 70 10.79 -1.16 6.43
N GLY A 71 11.46 -1.95 7.29
CA GLY A 71 10.84 -3.02 8.08
C GLY A 71 10.65 -4.34 7.32
N LYS A 72 9.44 -4.92 7.35
CA LYS A 72 9.11 -6.18 6.65
C LYS A 72 9.00 -5.95 5.15
N GLY A 73 10.14 -5.76 4.46
CA GLY A 73 10.20 -5.62 3.00
C GLY A 73 9.39 -6.70 2.30
N GLY A 74 8.35 -6.28 1.57
CA GLY A 74 7.34 -7.16 0.98
C GLY A 74 6.24 -6.38 0.25
N PRO A 75 5.16 -7.05 -0.20
CA PRO A 75 4.08 -6.44 -0.99
C PRO A 75 3.42 -5.24 -0.31
N HIS A 76 3.34 -5.25 1.03
CA HIS A 76 2.81 -4.11 1.78
C HIS A 76 3.65 -2.85 1.62
N THR A 77 4.97 -2.97 1.48
CA THR A 77 5.87 -1.82 1.22
C THR A 77 5.60 -1.21 -0.15
N LEU A 78 5.41 -2.05 -1.19
CA LEU A 78 5.05 -1.59 -2.53
C LEU A 78 3.71 -0.83 -2.51
N ARG A 79 2.72 -1.40 -1.81
CA ARG A 79 1.40 -0.77 -1.63
C ARG A 79 1.48 0.56 -0.88
N SER A 80 2.25 0.63 0.19
CA SER A 80 2.46 1.87 0.94
C SER A 80 3.16 2.92 0.08
N THR A 81 4.14 2.52 -0.73
CA THR A 81 4.84 3.42 -1.64
C THR A 81 3.90 4.00 -2.69
N LEU A 82 3.03 3.18 -3.28
CA LEU A 82 1.99 3.64 -4.21
C LEU A 82 1.07 4.67 -3.53
N ALA A 83 0.62 4.39 -2.31
CA ALA A 83 -0.26 5.28 -1.57
C ALA A 83 0.40 6.64 -1.29
N THR A 84 1.65 6.63 -0.82
CA THR A 84 2.44 7.85 -0.61
C THR A 84 2.62 8.62 -1.91
N HIS A 85 2.93 7.94 -3.02
CA HIS A 85 3.11 8.59 -4.31
C HIS A 85 1.82 9.25 -4.82
N LEU A 86 0.67 8.57 -4.70
CA LEU A 86 -0.62 9.17 -5.04
C LEU A 86 -0.93 10.39 -4.15
N PHE A 87 -0.61 10.29 -2.86
CA PHE A 87 -0.79 11.37 -1.91
C PHE A 87 0.07 12.60 -2.26
N GLU A 88 1.36 12.40 -2.55
CA GLU A 88 2.30 13.45 -2.98
C GLU A 88 1.85 14.15 -4.28
N ASN A 89 1.13 13.43 -5.15
CA ASN A 89 0.52 13.97 -6.37
C ASN A 89 -0.83 14.67 -6.12
N ASN A 90 -1.16 15.00 -4.87
CA ASN A 90 -2.40 15.68 -4.46
C ASN A 90 -3.68 14.92 -4.82
N ILE A 91 -3.62 13.59 -4.95
CA ILE A 91 -4.82 12.77 -5.09
C ILE A 91 -5.54 12.71 -3.74
N SER A 92 -6.86 12.89 -3.76
CA SER A 92 -7.66 12.93 -2.53
C SER A 92 -7.66 11.56 -1.82
N LEU A 93 -7.62 11.59 -0.49
CA LEU A 93 -7.62 10.37 0.33
C LEU A 93 -8.78 9.40 0.05
N PRO A 94 -10.02 9.84 -0.25
CA PRO A 94 -11.09 8.93 -0.67
C PRO A 94 -10.74 8.13 -1.92
N VAL A 95 -10.16 8.79 -2.93
CA VAL A 95 -9.75 8.15 -4.19
C VAL A 95 -8.57 7.19 -3.96
N ILE A 96 -7.60 7.58 -3.12
CA ILE A 96 -6.50 6.68 -2.73
C ILE A 96 -7.04 5.45 -2.00
N SER A 97 -8.01 5.61 -1.09
CA SER A 97 -8.61 4.51 -0.35
C SER A 97 -9.36 3.53 -1.27
N GLU A 98 -10.04 4.05 -2.29
CA GLU A 98 -10.70 3.27 -3.33
C GLU A 98 -9.71 2.49 -4.20
N ILE A 99 -8.65 3.13 -4.71
CA ILE A 99 -7.57 2.47 -5.48
C ILE A 99 -6.92 1.36 -4.67
N LEU A 100 -6.71 1.59 -3.38
CA LEU A 100 -6.14 0.60 -2.50
C LEU A 100 -7.18 -0.49 -2.16
N GLY A 101 -8.46 -0.18 -2.10
CA GLY A 101 -9.51 -1.15 -1.78
C GLY A 101 -9.66 -1.43 -0.29
N HIS A 102 -9.43 -0.41 0.55
CA HIS A 102 -9.67 -0.52 1.99
C HIS A 102 -11.08 -0.02 2.32
N LYS A 103 -11.96 -0.89 2.83
CA LYS A 103 -13.24 -0.46 3.45
C LYS A 103 -13.07 0.08 4.88
N ASP A 104 -11.97 -0.25 5.56
CA ASP A 104 -11.71 0.21 6.93
C ASP A 104 -10.89 1.51 6.91
N THR A 105 -11.57 2.62 7.20
CA THR A 105 -11.02 3.98 7.33
C THR A 105 -9.80 4.04 8.26
N ARG A 106 -9.68 3.10 9.21
CA ARG A 106 -8.53 2.97 10.14
C ARG A 106 -7.18 2.73 9.45
N THR A 107 -7.15 2.12 8.28
CA THR A 107 -5.89 1.98 7.49
C THR A 107 -5.56 3.22 6.66
N THR A 108 -6.56 4.10 6.45
CA THR A 108 -6.40 5.38 5.76
C THR A 108 -5.96 6.49 6.73
N GLU A 109 -6.16 6.31 8.04
CA GLU A 109 -5.68 7.23 9.09
C GLU A 109 -4.16 7.42 9.09
N VAL A 110 -3.40 6.40 8.68
CA VAL A 110 -1.94 6.53 8.53
C VAL A 110 -1.60 7.57 7.46
N TYR A 111 -2.43 7.68 6.40
CA TYR A 111 -2.24 8.68 5.34
C TYR A 111 -2.79 10.06 5.72
N LEU A 112 -3.78 10.16 6.61
CA LEU A 112 -4.23 11.46 7.16
C LEU A 112 -3.08 12.21 7.84
N LYS A 113 -2.17 11.50 8.53
CA LYS A 113 -0.98 12.10 9.16
C LYS A 113 0.00 12.72 8.15
N LEU A 114 -0.05 12.28 6.90
CA LEU A 114 0.82 12.79 5.83
C LEU A 114 0.25 14.06 5.19
N ASP A 115 -1.05 14.32 5.37
CA ASP A 115 -1.73 15.50 4.82
C ASP A 115 -1.58 16.75 5.70
N ILE A 116 -0.32 17.12 5.94
CA ILE A 116 0.04 18.35 6.66
C ILE A 116 -0.63 19.60 6.04
N PRO A 117 -0.72 19.76 4.70
CA PRO A 117 -1.40 20.92 4.11
C PRO A 117 -2.88 21.04 4.48
N HIS A 118 -3.66 19.95 4.44
CA HIS A 118 -5.06 20.01 4.86
C HIS A 118 -5.22 20.04 6.38
N LEU A 119 -4.37 19.33 7.13
CA LEU A 119 -4.36 19.40 8.60
C LEU A 119 -4.13 20.82 9.11
N ARG A 120 -3.29 21.61 8.42
CA ARG A 120 -3.08 23.04 8.74
C ARG A 120 -4.33 23.90 8.53
N LYS A 121 -5.24 23.52 7.61
CA LYS A 121 -6.53 24.22 7.44
C LYS A 121 -7.51 23.90 8.57
N CYS A 122 -7.34 22.76 9.23
CA CYS A 122 -8.17 22.31 10.34
C CYS A 122 -7.60 22.70 11.71
N SER A 123 -6.52 23.48 11.78
CA SER A 123 -5.98 23.93 13.06
C SER A 123 -6.96 24.85 13.75
N LEU A 124 -7.25 24.57 15.02
CA LEU A 124 -7.96 25.52 15.88
C LEU A 124 -7.08 26.74 16.13
N ASP A 125 -7.71 27.91 16.24
CA ASP A 125 -7.01 29.12 16.65
C ASP A 125 -6.34 28.90 18.01
N VAL A 126 -5.09 29.36 18.13
CA VAL A 126 -4.38 29.33 19.41
C VAL A 126 -5.08 30.31 20.33
N PRO A 127 -5.68 29.84 21.46
CA PRO A 127 -6.34 30.76 22.38
C PRO A 127 -5.31 31.76 22.91
N LEU A 128 -5.68 33.03 22.91
CA LEU A 128 -4.83 34.09 23.47
C LEU A 128 -4.63 33.82 24.96
N PHE A 129 -3.45 33.31 25.31
CA PHE A 129 -3.08 33.12 26.70
C PHE A 129 -2.69 34.47 27.30
N ASN A 130 -3.56 35.01 28.16
CA ASN A 130 -3.26 36.23 28.87
C ASN A 130 -2.40 35.92 30.10
N TRP A 131 -1.08 36.13 29.96
CA TRP A 131 -0.09 35.95 31.03
C TRP A 131 -0.41 36.73 32.32
N ASN A 132 -1.28 37.76 32.24
CA ASN A 132 -1.66 38.60 33.38
C ASN A 132 -2.95 38.19 34.10
N LYS A 133 -3.58 37.06 33.75
CA LYS A 133 -4.63 36.46 34.57
C LYS A 133 -4.06 35.34 35.43
N THR A 134 -4.14 35.53 36.74
CA THR A 134 -3.76 34.57 37.78
C THR A 134 -4.72 33.36 37.83
N ASP A 135 -4.98 32.70 36.71
CA ASP A 135 -5.81 31.50 36.69
C ASP A 135 -4.94 30.26 36.94
N ARG A 136 -4.47 30.14 38.20
CA ARG A 136 -3.90 28.90 38.74
C ARG A 136 -5.01 27.88 39.00
N LYS A 137 -5.71 27.42 37.95
CA LYS A 137 -6.59 26.24 38.04
C LYS A 137 -6.67 25.51 36.69
N VAL A 138 -5.54 25.12 36.11
CA VAL A 138 -5.54 24.02 35.15
C VAL A 138 -4.20 23.27 35.22
N PHE A 139 -4.05 22.47 36.28
CA PHE A 139 -3.35 21.17 36.28
C PHE A 139 -4.01 20.31 37.34
#